data_AF-A0A7V2L892-F1
#
_entry.id   AF-A0A7V2L892-F1
#
_cell.length_a   1.000
_cell.length_b   1.000
_cell.length_c   1.000
_cell.angle_alpha   90.00
_cell.angle_beta   90.00
_cell.angle_gamma   90.00
#
_symmetry.space_group_name_H-M   'P 1'
#
loop_
_entity.id
_entity.type
_entity.pdbx_description
1 polymer ?
#
loop_
_entity_poly.entity_id
_entity_poly.type
_entity_poly.pdbx_seq_one_letter_code
_entity_poly.pdbx_strand_id
1 'polypeptide(L)'
;MTILPASRSTLGRRKRFRGQGLVEFALILPVMLVVIFVIIELARVLHAWLAVENGARFGVRYAVTGEFDEAYCLIYGNPDGQCWTRDEEDGARIPSIKDTARAGSVAILRDETLLPGQPRFYKITVCSNKPGVVYFPPDSDTSTPAECQPTEDPGGPGDRVSVTVDFDHPLIVPIISSWWPKLHLTAKREGIVEQFRVARVVGLPATISLPSFTPSDTLPPTETSTSTITLTPTETRTETGTATITRTPTLTPTPDCSNIYISSMWISGDDEVRARVVNNNAADAYLYWTRLRWDDLPYGYVDWFRFPDQYYDGNDSSSPTTVADTWVWLGGESNETWRADFDGEPPEGIYGSFTLTLRLEYPGWGTCEISRSIWRARPPTPTPTRTATWGPSPTRTRTLTPRPSRTPTRTATWGPSPTRTKTHTIGPTRTRTPTDEDVTNTPECLDC
;
A
#
# COMPACT_ATOMS: atom_id res chain seq x y z
N MET A 1 -93.44 35.88 47.65
CA MET A 1 -92.26 35.44 48.42
C MET A 1 -91.78 34.11 47.83
N THR A 2 -90.99 34.17 46.76
CA THR A 2 -89.50 34.09 46.71
C THR A 2 -89.06 32.65 46.42
N ILE A 3 -89.00 32.34 45.13
CA ILE A 3 -88.39 31.13 44.56
C ILE A 3 -86.87 31.36 44.58
N LEU A 4 -86.13 30.53 45.32
CA LEU A 4 -84.66 30.51 45.28
C LEU A 4 -84.19 29.82 43.99
N PRO A 5 -83.25 30.37 43.20
CA PRO A 5 -82.70 29.70 42.05
C PRO A 5 -81.61 28.71 42.47
N ALA A 6 -81.69 27.49 41.95
CA ALA A 6 -80.65 26.49 42.07
C ALA A 6 -79.38 26.95 41.33
N SER A 7 -78.27 27.01 42.07
CA SER A 7 -76.93 27.28 41.58
C SER A 7 -76.52 26.23 40.52
N ARG A 8 -76.38 26.67 39.27
CA ARG A 8 -75.74 25.89 38.22
C ARG A 8 -74.24 25.85 38.48
N SER A 9 -73.75 24.69 38.89
CA SER A 9 -72.32 24.36 38.87
C SER A 9 -71.82 24.38 37.43
N THR A 10 -71.18 25.49 37.04
CA THR A 10 -70.40 25.55 35.81
C THR A 10 -69.20 24.62 35.95
N LEU A 11 -69.28 23.44 35.35
CA LEU A 11 -68.15 22.57 35.09
C LEU A 11 -67.07 23.39 34.37
N GLY A 12 -66.01 23.74 35.11
CA GLY A 12 -64.84 24.42 34.59
C GLY A 12 -64.24 23.61 33.46
N ARG A 13 -64.40 24.11 32.23
CA ARG A 13 -63.77 23.58 31.02
C ARG A 13 -62.26 23.71 31.22
N ARG A 14 -61.59 22.62 31.64
CA ARG A 14 -60.12 22.53 31.66
C ARG A 14 -59.61 22.93 30.27
N LYS A 15 -59.00 24.11 30.18
CA LYS A 15 -58.33 24.58 28.96
C LYS A 15 -57.25 23.54 28.62
N ARG A 16 -57.46 22.78 27.54
CA ARG A 16 -56.42 21.92 26.97
C ARG A 16 -55.26 22.83 26.55
N PHE A 17 -54.11 22.70 27.21
CA PHE A 17 -52.92 23.48 26.92
C PHE A 17 -52.39 23.12 25.53
N ARG A 18 -52.47 24.05 24.59
CA ARG A 18 -52.00 23.92 23.19
C ARG A 18 -50.48 23.98 23.03
N GLY A 19 -49.69 23.78 24.09
CA GLY A 19 -48.22 23.93 24.06
C GLY A 19 -47.43 22.79 24.71
N GLN A 20 -48.09 21.77 25.27
CA GLN A 20 -47.42 20.69 25.99
C GLN A 20 -46.44 19.90 25.10
N GLY A 21 -46.83 19.61 23.86
CA GLY A 21 -45.97 18.90 22.91
C GLY A 21 -44.69 19.65 22.51
N LEU A 22 -44.71 20.99 22.53
CA LEU A 22 -43.52 21.80 22.24
C LEU A 22 -42.49 21.72 23.38
N VAL A 23 -42.96 21.68 24.63
CA VAL A 23 -42.09 21.57 25.81
C VAL A 23 -41.49 20.16 25.92
N GLU A 24 -42.29 19.12 25.68
CA GLU A 24 -41.81 17.74 25.66
C GLU A 24 -40.74 17.55 24.57
N PHE A 25 -40.96 18.09 23.37
CA PHE A 25 -39.98 18.06 22.29
C PHE A 25 -38.70 18.84 22.65
N ALA A 26 -38.82 20.03 23.23
CA ALA A 26 -37.67 20.85 23.63
C ALA A 26 -36.79 20.17 24.70
N LEU A 27 -37.37 19.32 25.55
CA LEU A 27 -36.64 18.56 26.56
C LEU A 27 -36.00 17.27 26.00
N ILE A 28 -36.64 16.61 25.03
CA ILE A 28 -36.13 15.38 24.41
C ILE A 28 -35.01 15.68 23.40
N LEU A 29 -35.13 16.78 22.65
CA LEU A 29 -34.18 17.17 21.62
C LEU A 29 -32.71 17.19 22.09
N PRO A 30 -32.32 17.83 23.20
CA PRO A 30 -30.93 17.85 23.64
C PRO A 30 -30.42 16.45 24.03
N VAL A 31 -31.25 15.62 24.66
CA VAL A 31 -30.87 14.24 25.01
C VAL A 31 -30.69 13.40 23.74
N MET A 32 -31.61 13.50 22.78
CA MET A 32 -31.52 12.81 21.51
C MET A 32 -30.25 13.21 20.73
N LEU A 33 -29.92 14.51 20.70
CA LEU A 33 -28.71 15.00 20.05
C LEU A 33 -27.45 14.43 20.72
N VAL A 34 -27.36 14.44 22.05
CA VAL A 34 -26.22 13.85 22.78
C VAL A 34 -26.05 12.37 22.42
N VAL A 35 -27.14 11.59 22.39
CA VAL A 35 -27.10 10.17 22.01
C VAL A 35 -26.62 10.00 20.57
N ILE A 36 -27.12 10.79 19.62
CA ILE A 36 -26.71 10.72 18.22
C ILE A 36 -25.22 11.09 18.08
N PHE A 37 -24.76 12.16 18.73
CA PHE A 37 -23.35 12.54 18.69
C PHE A 37 -22.44 11.46 19.26
N VAL A 38 -22.82 10.82 20.38
CA VAL A 38 -22.06 9.70 20.95
C VAL A 38 -21.98 8.53 19.97
N ILE A 39 -23.08 8.17 19.31
CA ILE A 39 -23.10 7.08 18.33
C ILE A 39 -22.20 7.43 17.13
N ILE A 40 -22.29 8.65 16.60
CA ILE A 40 -21.48 9.10 15.47
C ILE A 40 -19.99 9.11 15.85
N GLU A 41 -19.63 9.61 17.04
CA GLU A 41 -18.25 9.67 17.48
C GLU A 41 -17.67 8.28 17.70
N LEU A 42 -18.42 7.37 18.33
CA LEU A 42 -17.99 5.98 18.51
C LEU A 42 -17.79 5.29 17.16
N ALA A 43 -18.68 5.53 16.19
CA ALA A 43 -18.52 4.99 14.83
C ALA A 43 -17.26 5.52 14.14
N ARG A 44 -16.97 6.82 14.27
CA ARG A 44 -15.75 7.45 13.70
C ARG A 44 -14.47 6.93 14.37
N VAL A 45 -14.48 6.78 15.70
CA VAL A 45 -13.35 6.23 16.45
C VAL A 45 -13.11 4.77 16.07
N LEU A 46 -14.15 3.94 16.02
CA LEU A 46 -14.03 2.55 15.59
C LEU A 46 -13.52 2.43 14.16
N HIS A 47 -14.03 3.27 13.26
CA HIS A 47 -13.55 3.33 11.88
C HIS A 47 -12.05 3.68 11.80
N ALA A 48 -11.61 4.69 12.57
CA ALA A 48 -10.20 5.05 12.65
C ALA A 48 -9.35 3.93 13.26
N TRP A 49 -9.82 3.29 14.33
CA TRP A 49 -9.14 2.15 14.95
C TRP A 49 -8.91 1.01 13.94
N LEU A 50 -9.95 0.65 13.18
CA LEU A 50 -9.84 -0.40 12.16
C LEU A 50 -8.84 -0.01 11.06
N ALA A 51 -8.80 1.25 10.65
CA ALA A 51 -7.85 1.73 9.65
C ALA A 51 -6.40 1.66 10.14
N VAL A 52 -6.14 2.06 11.39
CA VAL A 52 -4.81 1.98 12.02
C VAL A 52 -4.37 0.51 12.13
N GLU A 53 -5.28 -0.38 12.51
CA GLU A 53 -4.98 -1.81 12.60
C GLU A 53 -4.75 -2.49 11.26
N ASN A 54 -5.47 -2.08 10.23
CA ASN A 54 -5.23 -2.54 8.87
C ASN A 54 -3.89 -2.01 8.36
N GLY A 55 -3.54 -0.74 8.63
CA GLY A 55 -2.24 -0.18 8.30
C GLY A 55 -1.07 -1.02 8.85
N ALA A 56 -1.09 -1.31 10.16
CA ALA A 56 -0.04 -2.12 10.78
C ALA A 56 0.02 -3.55 10.22
N ARG A 57 -1.14 -4.16 9.92
CA ARG A 57 -1.21 -5.50 9.31
C ARG A 57 -0.66 -5.54 7.89
N PHE A 58 -0.96 -4.53 7.08
CA PHE A 58 -0.47 -4.45 5.70
C PHE A 58 1.05 -4.23 5.69
N GLY A 59 1.53 -3.27 6.50
CA GLY A 59 2.95 -3.00 6.64
C GLY A 59 3.74 -4.24 7.10
N VAL A 60 3.29 -4.95 8.14
CA VAL A 60 4.04 -6.13 8.63
C VAL A 60 4.04 -7.29 7.64
N ARG A 61 2.94 -7.49 6.90
CA ARG A 61 2.86 -8.57 5.88
C ARG A 61 3.88 -8.34 4.77
N TYR A 62 4.06 -7.10 4.36
CA TYR A 62 5.07 -6.72 3.39
C TYR A 62 6.48 -6.75 4.01
N ALA A 63 6.66 -6.25 5.22
CA ALA A 63 7.97 -6.27 5.90
C ALA A 63 8.55 -7.69 6.01
N VAL A 64 7.68 -8.69 6.25
CA VAL A 64 8.05 -10.11 6.34
C VAL A 64 8.60 -10.66 5.03
N THR A 65 8.20 -10.17 3.86
CA THR A 65 8.71 -10.71 2.58
C THR A 65 10.17 -10.34 2.35
N GLY A 66 10.66 -9.29 3.01
CA GLY A 66 11.98 -8.73 2.75
C GLY A 66 12.09 -7.98 1.42
N GLU A 67 10.96 -7.74 0.74
CA GLU A 67 10.89 -7.01 -0.52
C GLU A 67 11.01 -5.50 -0.31
N PHE A 68 11.43 -4.77 -1.35
CA PHE A 68 11.42 -3.31 -1.40
C PHE A 68 11.04 -2.79 -2.78
N ASP A 69 10.70 -1.51 -2.85
CA ASP A 69 10.49 -0.79 -4.09
C ASP A 69 11.82 -0.16 -4.53
N GLU A 70 12.30 -0.55 -5.72
CA GLU A 70 13.54 -0.07 -6.32
C GLU A 70 13.52 1.46 -6.54
N ALA A 71 12.34 2.10 -6.63
CA ALA A 71 12.25 3.55 -6.72
C ALA A 71 12.93 4.26 -5.54
N TYR A 72 12.97 3.64 -4.36
CA TYR A 72 13.65 4.18 -3.19
C TYR A 72 15.17 4.06 -3.26
N CYS A 73 15.72 3.26 -4.17
CA CYS A 73 17.16 3.18 -4.40
C CYS A 73 17.71 4.45 -5.09
N LEU A 74 16.86 5.22 -5.80
CA LEU A 74 17.26 6.48 -6.43
C LEU A 74 17.76 7.53 -5.44
N ILE A 75 17.34 7.45 -4.17
CA ILE A 75 17.77 8.37 -3.10
C ILE A 75 19.29 8.31 -2.88
N TYR A 76 19.93 7.19 -3.22
CA TYR A 76 21.37 6.98 -3.07
C TYR A 76 22.19 7.50 -4.27
N GLY A 77 21.53 8.05 -5.30
CA GLY A 77 22.21 8.64 -6.45
C GLY A 77 22.70 7.63 -7.49
N ASN A 78 22.19 6.40 -7.44
CA ASN A 78 22.55 5.35 -8.39
C ASN A 78 21.90 5.64 -9.77
N PRO A 79 22.69 5.73 -10.86
CA PRO A 79 22.25 6.20 -12.18
C PRO A 79 21.27 5.25 -12.90
N ASP A 80 21.22 4.00 -12.48
CA ASP A 80 20.33 2.94 -12.97
C ASP A 80 19.07 2.76 -12.10
N GLY A 81 18.99 3.46 -10.95
CA GLY A 81 17.90 3.31 -9.98
C GLY A 81 17.90 1.99 -9.23
N GLN A 82 19.01 1.24 -9.22
CA GLN A 82 19.14 -0.02 -8.48
C GLN A 82 19.81 0.22 -7.12
N CYS A 83 19.54 -0.64 -6.15
CA CYS A 83 20.30 -0.70 -4.91
C CYS A 83 21.53 -1.59 -5.12
N TRP A 84 22.74 -1.05 -4.98
CA TRP A 84 23.99 -1.79 -5.22
C TRP A 84 24.54 -2.44 -3.95
N THR A 85 24.17 -1.92 -2.78
CA THR A 85 24.61 -2.44 -1.49
C THR A 85 23.45 -2.96 -0.64
N ARG A 86 23.75 -3.88 0.30
CA ARG A 86 22.75 -4.42 1.23
C ARG A 86 22.17 -3.35 2.14
N ASP A 87 22.97 -2.34 2.50
CA ASP A 87 22.53 -1.23 3.33
C ASP A 87 21.57 -0.30 2.56
N GLU A 88 21.77 -0.14 1.24
CA GLU A 88 20.82 0.57 0.36
C GLU A 88 19.50 -0.21 0.23
N GLU A 89 19.56 -1.54 0.02
CA GLU A 89 18.37 -2.41 -0.01
C GLU A 89 17.59 -2.28 1.32
N ASP A 90 18.26 -2.41 2.47
CA ASP A 90 17.63 -2.26 3.78
C ASP A 90 17.08 -0.84 3.99
N GLY A 91 17.78 0.18 3.52
CA GLY A 91 17.29 1.56 3.58
C GLY A 91 16.07 1.80 2.68
N ALA A 92 15.97 1.12 1.53
CA ALA A 92 14.81 1.17 0.64
C ALA A 92 13.59 0.39 1.20
N ARG A 93 13.83 -0.66 1.99
CA ARG A 93 12.76 -1.45 2.63
C ARG A 93 11.91 -0.63 3.59
N ILE A 94 12.51 0.27 4.38
CA ILE A 94 11.78 1.10 5.36
C ILE A 94 10.66 1.92 4.69
N PRO A 95 10.92 2.78 3.69
CA PRO A 95 9.88 3.56 3.04
C PRO A 95 8.87 2.68 2.28
N SER A 96 9.27 1.54 1.70
CA SER A 96 8.33 0.59 1.08
C SER A 96 7.36 -0.04 2.08
N ILE A 97 7.83 -0.39 3.28
CA ILE A 97 6.97 -0.86 4.39
C ILE A 97 6.00 0.26 4.81
N LYS A 98 6.50 1.50 4.90
CA LYS A 98 5.67 2.66 5.27
C LYS A 98 4.59 2.94 4.23
N ASP A 99 4.90 2.85 2.94
CA ASP A 99 3.90 2.99 1.87
C ASP A 99 2.80 1.93 1.94
N THR A 100 3.20 0.69 2.19
CA THR A 100 2.22 -0.40 2.32
C THR A 100 1.33 -0.20 3.55
N ALA A 101 1.89 0.28 4.67
CA ALA A 101 1.11 0.65 5.85
C ALA A 101 0.19 1.87 5.61
N ARG A 102 0.65 2.87 4.85
CA ARG A 102 -0.14 4.01 4.40
C ARG A 102 -1.33 3.57 3.55
N ALA A 103 -1.12 2.63 2.63
CA ALA A 103 -2.16 2.06 1.80
C ALA A 103 -3.19 1.28 2.64
N GLY A 104 -2.73 0.50 3.63
CA GLY A 104 -3.61 -0.22 4.55
C GLY A 104 -4.45 0.68 5.48
N SER A 105 -4.06 1.94 5.65
CA SER A 105 -4.74 2.94 6.49
C SER A 105 -5.36 4.08 5.68
N VAL A 106 -5.68 3.88 4.40
CA VAL A 106 -6.24 4.91 3.50
C VAL A 106 -7.55 5.53 4.00
N ALA A 107 -8.28 4.84 4.87
CA ALA A 107 -9.58 5.28 5.38
C ALA A 107 -9.51 6.42 6.42
N ILE A 108 -8.32 6.85 6.87
CA ILE A 108 -8.16 7.97 7.80
C ILE A 108 -7.60 9.23 7.13
N LEU A 109 -8.14 10.38 7.51
CA LEU A 109 -7.65 11.70 7.12
C LEU A 109 -6.41 12.08 7.94
N ARG A 110 -5.26 11.55 7.55
CA ARG A 110 -3.96 11.78 8.18
C ARG A 110 -3.23 13.01 7.65
N ASP A 111 -2.25 13.46 8.42
CA ASP A 111 -1.26 14.46 8.02
C ASP A 111 0.09 14.12 8.69
N GLU A 112 1.08 13.77 7.88
CA GLU A 112 2.43 13.34 8.32
C GLU A 112 3.34 14.53 8.65
N THR A 113 2.91 15.76 8.34
CA THR A 113 3.69 16.98 8.62
C THR A 113 3.45 17.54 10.02
N LEU A 114 2.41 17.05 10.69
CA LEU A 114 2.03 17.49 12.02
C LEU A 114 2.95 16.90 13.10
N LEU A 115 3.06 17.61 14.21
CA LEU A 115 3.83 17.17 15.37
C LEU A 115 2.98 16.24 16.26
N PRO A 116 3.61 15.35 17.05
CA PRO A 116 2.90 14.52 18.01
C PRO A 116 1.97 15.31 18.93
N GLY A 117 0.75 14.79 19.13
CA GLY A 117 -0.28 15.45 19.95
C GLY A 117 -1.15 16.45 19.21
N GLN A 118 -0.86 16.76 17.94
CA GLN A 118 -1.75 17.54 17.08
C GLN A 118 -2.85 16.65 16.46
N PRO A 119 -4.10 17.13 16.32
CA PRO A 119 -5.14 16.34 15.68
C PRO A 119 -4.76 16.01 14.24
N ARG A 120 -5.01 14.76 13.81
CA ARG A 120 -4.61 14.18 12.51
C ARG A 120 -3.13 13.80 12.37
N PHE A 121 -2.33 13.97 13.42
CA PHE A 121 -0.96 13.43 13.47
C PHE A 121 -0.97 11.94 13.09
N TYR A 122 -0.01 11.55 12.26
CA TYR A 122 0.15 10.17 11.80
C TYR A 122 1.63 9.84 11.64
N LYS A 123 2.06 8.72 12.22
CA LYS A 123 3.43 8.21 12.09
C LYS A 123 3.42 6.69 11.97
N ILE A 124 4.31 6.17 11.13
CA ILE A 124 4.61 4.75 11.05
C ILE A 124 6.05 4.55 11.50
N THR A 125 6.26 3.65 12.44
CA THR A 125 7.58 3.30 12.97
C THR A 125 7.87 1.83 12.67
N VAL A 126 8.99 1.57 11.98
CA VAL A 126 9.48 0.22 11.69
C VAL A 126 10.68 -0.09 12.59
N CYS A 127 10.61 -1.21 13.30
CA CYS A 127 11.68 -1.68 14.19
C CYS A 127 11.90 -3.18 14.04
N SER A 128 13.08 -3.66 14.43
CA SER A 128 13.37 -5.08 14.51
C SER A 128 13.88 -5.50 15.89
N ASN A 129 14.07 -6.80 16.09
CA ASN A 129 14.76 -7.37 17.25
C ASN A 129 16.28 -7.56 17.01
N LYS A 130 16.83 -6.95 15.95
CA LYS A 130 18.25 -7.05 15.61
C LYS A 130 19.10 -6.46 16.75
N PRO A 131 20.28 -7.07 17.06
CA PRO A 131 21.15 -6.53 18.10
C PRO A 131 21.53 -5.07 17.84
N GLY A 132 21.34 -4.21 18.85
CA GLY A 132 21.62 -2.77 18.74
C GLY A 132 20.42 -1.89 18.38
N VAL A 133 19.27 -2.49 18.06
CA VAL A 133 18.00 -1.78 17.82
C VAL A 133 17.10 -1.90 19.05
N VAL A 134 16.56 -0.77 19.52
CA VAL A 134 15.65 -0.70 20.68
C VAL A 134 14.33 -0.07 20.27
N TYR A 135 13.23 -0.79 20.53
CA TYR A 135 11.87 -0.32 20.34
C TYR A 135 11.37 0.41 21.59
N PHE A 136 10.94 1.66 21.41
CA PHE A 136 10.23 2.44 22.42
C PHE A 136 8.73 2.43 22.10
N PRO A 137 7.89 1.88 22.99
CA PRO A 137 6.44 1.85 22.77
C PRO A 137 5.83 3.25 22.83
N PRO A 138 4.70 3.47 22.14
CA PRO A 138 3.96 4.72 22.23
C PRO A 138 3.29 4.86 23.61
N ASP A 139 3.05 6.11 24.01
CA ASP A 139 2.31 6.45 25.23
C ASP A 139 1.12 7.35 24.89
N SER A 140 -0.08 6.83 25.16
CA SER A 140 -1.35 7.51 24.89
C SER A 140 -1.59 8.73 25.76
N ASP A 141 -1.03 8.77 26.97
CA ASP A 141 -1.25 9.84 27.94
C ASP A 141 -0.48 11.09 27.54
N THR A 142 0.76 10.90 27.08
CA THR A 142 1.64 11.98 26.61
C THR A 142 1.56 12.20 25.10
N SER A 143 0.86 11.34 24.36
CA SER A 143 0.78 11.34 22.89
C SER A 143 2.15 11.16 22.22
N THR A 144 3.10 10.51 22.91
CA THR A 144 4.40 10.22 22.31
C THR A 144 4.25 8.99 21.41
N PRO A 145 4.64 9.10 20.13
CA PRO A 145 4.53 7.99 19.20
C PRO A 145 5.63 6.96 19.45
N ALA A 146 5.50 5.79 18.83
CA ALA A 146 6.54 4.78 18.88
C ALA A 146 7.84 5.29 18.22
N GLU A 147 8.97 4.82 18.70
CA GLU A 147 10.29 5.17 18.18
C GLU A 147 11.22 3.96 18.14
N CYS A 148 12.14 3.96 17.17
CA CYS A 148 13.23 3.02 17.08
C CYS A 148 14.56 3.76 17.26
N GLN A 149 15.43 3.25 18.12
CA GLN A 149 16.77 3.80 18.28
C GLN A 149 17.86 2.77 17.96
N PRO A 150 19.02 3.21 17.43
CA PRO A 150 19.36 4.61 17.09
C PRO A 150 18.62 5.13 15.84
N THR A 151 18.13 4.23 14.99
CA THR A 151 17.33 4.52 13.80
C THR A 151 16.32 3.41 13.59
N GLU A 152 15.34 3.65 12.70
CA GLU A 152 14.46 2.57 12.22
C GLU A 152 15.27 1.49 11.49
N ASP A 153 14.82 0.24 11.60
CA ASP A 153 15.48 -0.93 11.01
C ASP A 153 14.39 -1.92 10.52
N PRO A 154 14.46 -2.37 9.26
CA PRO A 154 13.45 -3.25 8.67
C PRO A 154 13.65 -4.73 9.06
N GLY A 155 14.70 -5.07 9.82
CA GLY A 155 15.09 -6.43 10.18
C GLY A 155 15.71 -7.19 9.02
N GLY A 156 16.73 -8.01 9.28
CA GLY A 156 17.29 -8.93 8.29
C GLY A 156 16.52 -10.25 8.19
N PRO A 157 16.92 -11.17 7.30
CA PRO A 157 16.32 -12.50 7.18
C PRO A 157 16.32 -13.27 8.51
N GLY A 158 15.14 -13.68 8.98
CA GLY A 158 14.96 -14.35 10.28
C GLY A 158 14.79 -13.42 11.48
N ASP A 159 14.98 -12.11 11.32
CA ASP A 159 14.70 -11.14 12.37
C ASP A 159 13.20 -10.94 12.52
N ARG A 160 12.77 -10.64 13.75
CA ARG A 160 11.41 -10.21 14.05
C ARG A 160 11.31 -8.72 13.77
N VAL A 161 10.56 -8.36 12.75
CA VAL A 161 10.20 -6.98 12.43
C VAL A 161 8.86 -6.62 13.06
N SER A 162 8.73 -5.38 13.48
CA SER A 162 7.52 -4.80 14.05
C SER A 162 7.19 -3.50 13.32
N VAL A 163 5.92 -3.34 12.99
CA VAL A 163 5.36 -2.13 12.37
C VAL A 163 4.35 -1.55 13.34
N THR A 164 4.59 -0.32 13.79
CA THR A 164 3.69 0.43 14.66
C THR A 164 3.11 1.60 13.89
N VAL A 165 1.79 1.76 13.94
CA VAL A 165 1.07 2.89 13.33
C VAL A 165 0.43 3.69 14.46
N ASP A 166 0.78 4.96 14.55
CA ASP A 166 0.26 5.91 15.53
C ASP A 166 -0.59 6.98 14.81
N PHE A 167 -1.77 7.29 15.35
CA PHE A 167 -2.69 8.26 14.79
C PHE A 167 -3.49 9.02 15.85
N ASP A 168 -3.51 10.35 15.78
CA ASP A 168 -4.33 11.19 16.67
C ASP A 168 -5.69 11.53 16.01
N HIS A 169 -6.74 10.81 16.43
CA HIS A 169 -8.09 10.98 15.88
C HIS A 169 -8.79 12.25 16.41
N PRO A 170 -9.27 13.17 15.55
CA PRO A 170 -9.97 14.38 15.98
C PRO A 170 -11.43 14.10 16.39
N LEU A 171 -11.79 14.52 17.62
CA LEU A 171 -13.16 14.41 18.12
C LEU A 171 -14.03 15.60 17.68
N ILE A 172 -15.25 15.34 17.21
CA ILE A 172 -16.17 16.38 16.70
C ILE A 172 -17.20 16.80 17.76
N VAL A 173 -17.52 15.94 18.73
CA VAL A 173 -18.54 16.26 19.75
C VAL A 173 -18.13 17.48 20.59
N PRO A 174 -18.88 18.59 20.56
CA PRO A 174 -18.45 19.88 21.12
C PRO A 174 -18.23 19.89 22.65
N ILE A 175 -18.91 19.00 23.39
CA ILE A 175 -18.74 18.88 24.85
C ILE A 175 -17.45 18.09 25.17
N ILE A 176 -17.14 17.07 24.37
CA ILE A 176 -16.01 16.17 24.61
C ILE A 176 -14.73 16.76 24.02
N SER A 177 -14.79 17.39 22.85
CA SER A 177 -13.64 17.98 22.14
C SER A 177 -13.01 19.16 22.90
N SER A 178 -13.77 19.83 23.76
CA SER A 178 -13.27 20.87 24.66
C SER A 178 -12.28 20.33 25.70
N TRP A 179 -12.49 19.09 26.16
CA TRP A 179 -11.67 18.48 27.21
C TRP A 179 -10.67 17.48 26.65
N TRP A 180 -11.05 16.74 25.61
CA TRP A 180 -10.23 15.81 24.85
C TRP A 180 -10.33 16.14 23.36
N PRO A 181 -9.46 17.02 22.82
CA PRO A 181 -9.54 17.42 21.42
C PRO A 181 -9.22 16.27 20.45
N LYS A 182 -8.49 15.26 20.93
CA LYS A 182 -8.06 14.10 20.17
C LYS A 182 -8.17 12.82 20.98
N LEU A 183 -8.08 11.69 20.29
CA LEU A 183 -7.84 10.37 20.88
C LEU A 183 -6.65 9.73 20.18
N HIS A 184 -5.61 9.38 20.95
CA HIS A 184 -4.42 8.71 20.40
C HIS A 184 -4.71 7.23 20.17
N LEU A 185 -4.59 6.78 18.93
CA LEU A 185 -4.81 5.41 18.50
C LEU A 185 -3.49 4.81 18.04
N THR A 186 -3.17 3.62 18.52
CA THR A 186 -1.93 2.93 18.16
C THR A 186 -2.19 1.46 17.84
N ALA A 187 -1.46 0.95 16.85
CA ALA A 187 -1.52 -0.43 16.40
C ALA A 187 -0.11 -0.95 16.15
N LYS A 188 0.30 -1.98 16.90
CA LYS A 188 1.56 -2.70 16.67
C LYS A 188 1.29 -4.09 16.10
N ARG A 189 2.02 -4.47 15.06
CA ARG A 189 2.06 -5.85 14.54
C ARG A 189 3.49 -6.29 14.33
N GLU A 190 3.74 -7.58 14.56
CA GLU A 190 5.06 -8.19 14.43
C GLU A 190 5.02 -9.41 13.50
N GLY A 191 6.11 -9.64 12.79
CA GLY A 191 6.32 -10.77 11.89
C GLY A 191 7.80 -11.14 11.85
N ILE A 192 8.13 -12.32 11.33
CA ILE A 192 9.51 -12.76 11.15
C ILE A 192 9.83 -12.67 9.67
N VAL A 193 10.91 -11.96 9.31
CA VAL A 193 11.32 -11.80 7.91
C VAL A 193 11.73 -13.14 7.33
N GLU A 194 11.23 -13.45 6.14
CA GLU A 194 11.48 -14.70 5.43
C GLU A 194 12.98 -14.90 5.16
N GLN A 195 13.45 -16.15 5.25
CA GLN A 195 14.86 -16.51 5.06
C GLN A 195 15.20 -16.97 3.63
N PHE A 196 14.22 -16.95 2.71
CA PHE A 196 14.37 -17.51 1.36
C PHE A 196 15.15 -16.58 0.42
N ARG A 197 16.46 -16.43 0.65
CA ARG A 197 17.42 -16.05 -0.40
C ARG A 197 18.57 -17.06 -0.51
N VAL A 198 18.28 -18.37 -0.61
CA VAL A 198 18.98 -19.34 -1.47
C VAL A 198 18.15 -20.64 -1.53
N ALA A 199 17.60 -21.03 -2.69
CA ALA A 199 17.51 -22.47 -2.95
C ALA A 199 18.96 -22.93 -3.06
N ARG A 200 19.50 -23.62 -2.04
CA ARG A 200 20.81 -24.25 -2.12
C ARG A 200 20.83 -25.10 -3.39
N VAL A 201 21.53 -24.64 -4.43
CA VAL A 201 21.79 -25.44 -5.64
C VAL A 201 22.68 -26.59 -5.20
N VAL A 202 22.05 -27.70 -4.85
CA VAL A 202 22.73 -28.99 -4.70
C VAL A 202 22.93 -29.53 -6.11
N GLY A 203 24.13 -29.32 -6.64
CA GLY A 203 24.77 -30.04 -7.74
C GLY A 203 23.87 -30.49 -8.90
N LEU A 204 23.70 -29.64 -9.91
CA LEU A 204 23.40 -30.10 -11.26
C LEU A 204 24.66 -29.85 -12.12
N PRO A 205 25.19 -30.87 -12.82
CA PRO A 205 26.44 -30.74 -13.57
C PRO A 205 26.28 -29.72 -14.72
N ALA A 206 27.26 -28.83 -14.83
CA ALA A 206 27.33 -27.81 -15.86
C ALA A 206 27.72 -28.41 -17.22
N THR A 207 26.73 -28.74 -18.06
CA THR A 207 26.87 -28.71 -19.54
C THR A 207 25.49 -28.59 -20.18
N ILE A 208 25.06 -27.36 -20.47
CA ILE A 208 24.07 -27.09 -21.51
C ILE A 208 24.83 -26.36 -22.62
N SER A 209 24.94 -27.00 -23.77
CA SER A 209 25.48 -26.43 -25.00
C SER A 209 24.57 -25.31 -25.49
N LEU A 210 25.01 -24.06 -25.36
CA LEU A 210 24.42 -22.92 -26.07
C LEU A 210 24.81 -22.98 -27.56
N PRO A 211 23.92 -22.66 -28.52
CA PRO A 211 24.31 -22.44 -29.91
C PRO A 211 25.14 -21.15 -30.03
N SER A 212 26.29 -21.28 -30.68
CA SER A 212 27.21 -20.17 -31.00
C SER A 212 26.65 -19.37 -32.17
N PHE A 213 26.31 -18.09 -31.94
CA PHE A 213 26.04 -17.14 -33.03
C PHE A 213 27.36 -16.65 -33.60
N THR A 214 27.67 -17.10 -34.82
CA THR A 214 28.76 -16.56 -35.66
C THR A 214 28.35 -15.16 -36.15
N PRO A 215 29.18 -14.11 -35.96
CA PRO A 215 28.90 -12.79 -36.54
C PRO A 215 29.17 -12.80 -38.05
N SER A 216 28.25 -12.24 -38.83
CA SER A 216 28.45 -11.94 -40.25
C SER A 216 28.81 -10.46 -40.39
N ASP A 217 29.98 -10.18 -40.96
CA ASP A 217 30.45 -8.82 -41.27
C ASP A 217 29.47 -8.09 -42.20
N THR A 218 28.93 -6.97 -41.75
CA THR A 218 28.32 -5.96 -42.62
C THR A 218 28.93 -4.61 -42.25
N LEU A 219 29.63 -4.00 -43.20
CA LEU A 219 30.38 -2.76 -43.02
C LEU A 219 29.45 -1.55 -42.82
N PRO A 220 29.84 -0.55 -42.02
CA PRO A 220 29.09 0.69 -41.82
C PRO A 220 29.28 1.68 -43.01
N PRO A 221 28.31 2.56 -43.31
CA PRO A 221 28.47 3.57 -44.34
C PRO A 221 29.40 4.72 -43.91
N THR A 222 30.25 5.11 -44.85
CA THR A 222 31.28 6.17 -44.79
C THR A 222 30.71 7.58 -44.72
N GLU A 223 31.21 8.40 -43.79
CA GLU A 223 30.99 9.86 -43.80
C GLU A 223 31.75 10.53 -44.95
N THR A 224 31.08 11.40 -45.70
CA THR A 224 31.67 12.26 -46.73
C THR A 224 31.67 13.70 -46.24
N SER A 225 32.86 14.27 -46.01
CA SER A 225 33.05 15.70 -45.80
C SER A 225 33.14 16.43 -47.15
N THR A 226 32.27 17.41 -47.37
CA THR A 226 32.43 18.38 -48.46
C THR A 226 32.46 19.79 -47.88
N SER A 227 33.62 20.43 -47.92
CA SER A 227 33.81 21.85 -47.68
C SER A 227 33.56 22.63 -48.98
N THR A 228 32.78 23.72 -48.95
CA THR A 228 32.93 24.85 -49.91
C THR A 228 32.43 26.15 -49.28
N ILE A 229 33.27 27.18 -49.39
CA ILE A 229 33.06 28.58 -48.99
C ILE A 229 32.61 29.37 -50.24
N THR A 230 31.81 30.44 -50.11
CA THR A 230 32.01 31.79 -50.75
C THR A 230 30.71 32.62 -50.92
N LEU A 231 30.69 33.78 -50.21
CA LEU A 231 30.18 35.15 -50.43
C LEU A 231 29.01 35.51 -51.41
N THR A 232 27.99 36.24 -50.86
CA THR A 232 27.42 37.61 -51.17
C THR A 232 27.24 38.08 -52.65
N PRO A 233 26.23 38.90 -53.12
CA PRO A 233 25.35 39.90 -52.44
C PRO A 233 23.83 39.91 -52.78
N THR A 234 23.15 40.74 -51.98
CA THR A 234 21.87 41.48 -52.09
C THR A 234 21.34 41.86 -53.48
N GLU A 235 20.01 41.83 -53.63
CA GLU A 235 19.19 42.86 -54.30
C GLU A 235 17.80 42.94 -53.64
N THR A 236 17.32 44.17 -53.48
CA THR A 236 16.09 44.58 -52.81
C THR A 236 14.95 44.73 -53.82
N ARG A 237 13.72 44.33 -53.47
CA ARG A 237 12.54 45.03 -53.97
C ARG A 237 11.40 45.08 -52.96
N THR A 238 10.97 46.30 -52.71
CA THR A 238 9.81 46.73 -51.91
C THR A 238 8.51 46.55 -52.68
N GLU A 239 7.47 46.05 -52.01
CA GLU A 239 6.08 46.48 -52.27
C GLU A 239 5.39 46.81 -50.94
N THR A 240 4.55 47.85 -51.02
CA THR A 240 3.95 48.62 -49.94
C THR A 240 2.44 48.43 -49.94
N GLY A 241 1.83 48.33 -48.74
CA GLY A 241 0.40 48.55 -48.46
C GLY A 241 -0.37 47.24 -48.23
N THR A 242 -0.88 46.93 -47.04
CA THR A 242 -1.91 47.69 -46.32
C THR A 242 -1.94 47.26 -44.85
N ALA A 243 -1.97 48.22 -43.93
CA ALA A 243 -2.07 47.95 -42.50
C ALA A 243 -3.49 47.49 -42.14
N THR A 244 -3.66 46.18 -41.93
CA THR A 244 -4.74 45.67 -41.07
C THR A 244 -4.32 45.88 -39.63
N ILE A 245 -5.22 46.44 -38.83
CA ILE A 245 -5.01 46.66 -37.39
C ILE A 245 -4.99 45.29 -36.71
N THR A 246 -3.83 44.66 -36.62
CA THR A 246 -3.64 43.44 -35.84
C THR A 246 -3.56 43.84 -34.39
N ARG A 247 -4.54 43.41 -33.59
CA ARG A 247 -4.51 43.57 -32.13
C ARG A 247 -3.20 42.95 -31.62
N THR A 248 -2.43 43.74 -30.88
CA THR A 248 -1.25 43.28 -30.13
C THR A 248 -1.57 41.95 -29.45
N PRO A 249 -0.80 40.88 -29.65
CA PRO A 249 -0.97 39.67 -28.85
C PRO A 249 -0.75 40.06 -27.40
N THR A 250 -1.80 39.90 -26.60
CA THR A 250 -1.67 39.89 -25.14
C THR A 250 -0.54 38.91 -24.82
N LEU A 251 0.49 39.36 -24.10
CA LEU A 251 1.55 38.47 -23.63
C LEU A 251 0.89 37.40 -22.75
N THR A 252 0.61 36.23 -23.33
CA THR A 252 0.19 35.06 -22.56
C THR A 252 1.33 34.75 -21.60
N PRO A 253 1.06 34.61 -20.29
CA PRO A 253 2.10 34.31 -19.32
C PRO A 253 2.87 33.05 -19.74
N THR A 254 4.18 33.05 -19.51
CA THR A 254 5.06 31.90 -19.74
C THR A 254 4.48 30.66 -19.04
N PRO A 255 4.25 29.55 -19.76
CA PRO A 255 3.82 28.30 -19.15
C PRO A 255 4.85 27.77 -18.15
N ASP A 256 4.37 27.30 -16.99
CA ASP A 256 5.18 26.67 -15.95
C ASP A 256 4.86 25.17 -15.91
N CYS A 257 5.90 24.32 -15.98
CA CYS A 257 5.73 22.87 -15.89
C CYS A 257 5.17 22.42 -14.54
N SER A 258 5.26 23.23 -13.49
CA SER A 258 4.63 22.97 -12.18
C SER A 258 3.11 23.07 -12.21
N ASN A 259 2.56 23.80 -13.19
CA ASN A 259 1.11 23.99 -13.38
C ASN A 259 0.47 22.95 -14.30
N ILE A 260 1.25 22.01 -14.84
CA ILE A 260 0.74 20.85 -15.57
C ILE A 260 1.14 19.57 -14.84
N TYR A 261 0.17 18.73 -14.49
CA TYR A 261 0.42 17.55 -13.68
C TYR A 261 -0.71 16.52 -13.77
N ILE A 262 -0.40 15.28 -13.36
CA ILE A 262 -1.40 14.21 -13.24
C ILE A 262 -2.01 14.28 -11.84
N SER A 263 -3.26 14.74 -11.71
CA SER A 263 -3.92 14.95 -10.41
C SER A 263 -4.37 13.65 -9.74
N SER A 264 -4.71 12.64 -10.52
CA SER A 264 -5.07 11.29 -10.04
C SER A 264 -4.81 10.26 -11.13
N MET A 265 -4.52 9.02 -10.73
CA MET A 265 -4.44 7.87 -11.62
C MET A 265 -5.17 6.71 -10.91
N TRP A 266 -5.93 5.91 -11.64
CA TRP A 266 -6.76 4.83 -11.10
C TRP A 266 -7.06 3.79 -12.17
N ILE A 267 -7.47 2.59 -11.74
CA ILE A 267 -8.00 1.56 -12.62
C ILE A 267 -9.53 1.65 -12.59
N SER A 268 -10.14 1.66 -13.77
CA SER A 268 -11.58 1.73 -13.99
C SER A 268 -12.04 0.40 -14.55
N GLY A 269 -12.91 -0.30 -13.82
CA GLY A 269 -13.34 -1.63 -14.23
C GLY A 269 -12.23 -2.67 -14.01
N ASP A 270 -12.11 -3.57 -14.97
CA ASP A 270 -11.20 -4.71 -15.01
C ASP A 270 -10.03 -4.52 -15.99
N ASP A 271 -10.12 -3.61 -16.95
CA ASP A 271 -9.22 -3.49 -18.10
C ASP A 271 -8.61 -2.09 -18.31
N GLU A 272 -9.21 -1.03 -17.77
CA GLU A 272 -8.81 0.33 -18.17
C GLU A 272 -7.99 1.08 -17.09
N VAL A 273 -6.81 1.57 -17.46
CA VAL A 273 -6.01 2.52 -16.65
C VAL A 273 -6.35 3.94 -17.05
N ARG A 274 -6.74 4.78 -16.09
CA ARG A 274 -7.10 6.18 -16.31
C ARG A 274 -6.23 7.13 -15.50
N ALA A 275 -5.90 8.27 -16.08
CA ALA A 275 -5.16 9.34 -15.43
C ALA A 275 -5.76 10.71 -15.75
N ARG A 276 -5.98 11.53 -14.72
CA ARG A 276 -6.51 12.89 -14.86
C ARG A 276 -5.33 13.85 -15.02
N VAL A 277 -5.20 14.43 -16.21
CA VAL A 277 -4.17 15.42 -16.53
C VAL A 277 -4.80 16.81 -16.41
N VAL A 278 -4.15 17.69 -15.65
CA VAL A 278 -4.62 19.06 -15.39
C VAL A 278 -3.59 20.03 -15.97
N ASN A 279 -4.04 21.00 -16.75
CA ASN A 279 -3.24 22.11 -17.27
C ASN A 279 -3.80 23.42 -16.70
N ASN A 280 -3.18 23.92 -15.64
CA ASN A 280 -3.53 25.22 -15.05
C ASN A 280 -2.78 26.39 -15.71
N ASN A 281 -1.96 26.14 -16.75
CA ASN A 281 -1.39 27.23 -17.54
C ASN A 281 -2.47 27.83 -18.44
N ALA A 282 -2.40 29.14 -18.69
CA ALA A 282 -3.28 29.81 -19.65
C ALA A 282 -3.01 29.40 -21.12
N ALA A 283 -1.85 28.81 -21.39
CA ALA A 283 -1.49 28.32 -22.72
C ALA A 283 -1.91 26.87 -22.94
N ASP A 284 -2.20 26.54 -24.19
CA ASP A 284 -2.50 25.19 -24.65
C ASP A 284 -1.22 24.34 -24.73
N ALA A 285 -1.35 23.06 -24.39
CA ALA A 285 -0.29 22.07 -24.44
C ALA A 285 -0.64 20.97 -25.45
N TYR A 286 0.38 20.36 -26.06
CA TYR A 286 0.23 19.25 -27.00
C TYR A 286 0.98 18.03 -26.51
N LEU A 287 0.27 16.95 -26.24
CA LEU A 287 0.87 15.66 -25.94
C LEU A 287 1.57 15.13 -27.19
N TYR A 288 2.88 14.91 -27.09
CA TYR A 288 3.70 14.39 -28.20
C TYR A 288 4.39 13.08 -27.92
N TRP A 289 4.40 12.65 -26.65
CA TRP A 289 4.99 11.39 -26.27
C TRP A 289 4.33 10.83 -25.01
N THR A 290 4.05 9.53 -25.04
CA THR A 290 3.48 8.77 -23.93
C THR A 290 4.26 7.50 -23.72
N ARG A 291 4.52 7.16 -22.46
CA ARG A 291 5.02 5.84 -22.05
C ARG A 291 4.21 5.32 -20.88
N LEU A 292 3.56 4.19 -21.08
CA LEU A 292 2.94 3.41 -20.03
C LEU A 292 3.82 2.20 -19.72
N ARG A 293 4.48 2.21 -18.55
CA ARG A 293 5.13 1.02 -18.01
C ARG A 293 4.12 0.27 -17.16
N TRP A 294 3.92 -1.00 -17.44
CA TRP A 294 3.01 -1.90 -16.75
C TRP A 294 3.77 -3.16 -16.32
N ASP A 295 4.22 -3.22 -15.06
CA ASP A 295 4.98 -4.36 -14.53
C ASP A 295 4.05 -5.28 -13.72
N ASP A 296 4.42 -6.56 -13.60
CA ASP A 296 3.68 -7.61 -12.86
C ASP A 296 2.30 -8.01 -13.43
N LEU A 297 2.04 -7.70 -14.71
CA LEU A 297 0.87 -8.16 -15.45
C LEU A 297 1.25 -9.39 -16.32
N PRO A 298 1.00 -10.63 -15.87
CA PRO A 298 1.42 -11.83 -16.59
C PRO A 298 0.59 -12.12 -17.85
N TYR A 299 -0.60 -11.51 -17.95
CA TYR A 299 -1.55 -11.67 -19.05
C TYR A 299 -2.15 -10.33 -19.39
N GLY A 300 -2.28 -10.05 -20.68
CA GLY A 300 -2.87 -8.84 -21.22
C GLY A 300 -1.92 -8.10 -22.16
N TYR A 301 -2.48 -7.26 -23.00
CA TYR A 301 -1.76 -6.32 -23.85
C TYR A 301 -2.49 -4.98 -23.84
N VAL A 302 -1.75 -3.89 -24.04
CA VAL A 302 -2.37 -2.59 -24.28
C VAL A 302 -2.98 -2.61 -25.67
N ASP A 303 -4.26 -2.28 -25.80
CA ASP A 303 -4.97 -2.22 -27.09
C ASP A 303 -5.00 -0.80 -27.67
N TRP A 304 -5.34 0.20 -26.84
CA TRP A 304 -5.38 1.60 -27.30
C TRP A 304 -5.07 2.63 -26.22
N PHE A 305 -4.67 3.83 -26.65
CA PHE A 305 -4.58 5.04 -25.80
C PHE A 305 -5.47 6.16 -26.31
N ARG A 306 -6.08 6.90 -25.37
CA ARG A 306 -7.00 8.01 -25.66
C ARG A 306 -6.78 9.23 -24.78
N PHE A 307 -6.71 10.42 -25.39
CA PHE A 307 -6.52 11.68 -24.67
C PHE A 307 -6.71 12.98 -25.51
N PRO A 308 -7.91 13.57 -25.67
CA PRO A 308 -9.27 13.03 -25.50
C PRO A 308 -9.70 12.11 -26.64
N ASP A 309 -9.01 12.21 -27.77
CA ASP A 309 -9.19 11.35 -28.94
C ASP A 309 -8.24 10.15 -28.85
N GLN A 310 -8.63 9.03 -29.46
CA GLN A 310 -7.78 7.86 -29.55
C GLN A 310 -6.62 8.16 -30.50
N TYR A 311 -5.40 8.09 -30.00
CA TYR A 311 -4.19 8.45 -30.76
C TYR A 311 -3.23 7.27 -30.91
N TYR A 312 -3.53 6.16 -30.24
CA TYR A 312 -2.85 4.88 -30.38
C TYR A 312 -3.91 3.78 -30.48
N ASP A 313 -3.77 2.92 -31.47
CA ASP A 313 -4.70 1.84 -31.81
C ASP A 313 -3.85 0.65 -32.28
N GLY A 314 -3.34 -0.14 -31.33
CA GLY A 314 -2.41 -1.22 -31.60
C GLY A 314 -2.10 -2.08 -30.39
N ASN A 315 -1.86 -3.36 -30.62
CA ASN A 315 -1.70 -4.34 -29.56
C ASN A 315 -0.24 -4.42 -29.13
N ASP A 316 0.06 -4.04 -27.89
CA ASP A 316 1.38 -4.17 -27.30
C ASP A 316 1.37 -5.09 -26.08
N SER A 317 1.90 -6.30 -26.27
CA SER A 317 2.03 -7.32 -25.23
C SER A 317 3.35 -7.23 -24.47
N SER A 318 4.16 -6.20 -24.72
CA SER A 318 5.44 -5.98 -24.09
C SER A 318 5.51 -4.64 -23.38
N SER A 319 5.62 -4.68 -22.05
CA SER A 319 5.87 -3.49 -21.25
C SER A 319 7.30 -2.97 -21.48
N PRO A 320 7.51 -1.65 -21.65
CA PRO A 320 6.54 -0.56 -21.64
C PRO A 320 5.99 -0.22 -23.02
N THR A 321 4.71 0.17 -23.08
CA THR A 321 4.08 0.68 -24.30
C THR A 321 4.39 2.16 -24.48
N THR A 322 5.09 2.47 -25.57
CA THR A 322 5.60 3.82 -25.86
C THR A 322 5.10 4.31 -27.20
N VAL A 323 4.54 5.52 -27.22
CA VAL A 323 4.02 6.18 -28.42
C VAL A 323 4.65 7.56 -28.52
N ALA A 324 5.24 7.86 -29.67
CA ALA A 324 5.90 9.13 -29.96
C ALA A 324 5.24 9.81 -31.17
N ASP A 325 5.66 11.03 -31.46
CA ASP A 325 5.24 11.81 -32.63
C ASP A 325 3.72 12.06 -32.69
N THR A 326 3.09 12.15 -31.52
CA THR A 326 1.67 12.52 -31.38
C THR A 326 1.52 14.03 -31.26
N TRP A 327 0.32 14.56 -31.50
CA TRP A 327 0.04 15.99 -31.34
C TRP A 327 -1.38 16.17 -30.81
N VAL A 328 -1.62 15.67 -29.60
CA VAL A 328 -2.96 15.67 -29.01
C VAL A 328 -3.17 16.86 -28.10
N TRP A 329 -4.20 17.66 -28.39
CA TRP A 329 -4.43 18.95 -27.76
C TRP A 329 -4.99 18.84 -26.34
N LEU A 330 -4.44 19.63 -25.43
CA LEU A 330 -4.93 19.89 -24.09
C LEU A 330 -5.02 21.41 -23.87
N GLY A 331 -6.23 21.94 -23.74
CA GLY A 331 -6.45 23.38 -23.58
C GLY A 331 -5.79 23.96 -22.32
N GLY A 332 -5.48 25.25 -22.37
CA GLY A 332 -5.14 26.03 -21.18
C GLY A 332 -6.30 26.11 -20.19
N GLU A 333 -6.00 26.18 -18.90
CA GLU A 333 -6.96 26.20 -17.79
C GLU A 333 -7.99 25.04 -17.86
N SER A 334 -7.55 23.89 -18.36
CA SER A 334 -8.40 22.73 -18.63
C SER A 334 -7.84 21.46 -18.00
N ASN A 335 -8.60 20.37 -18.13
CA ASN A 335 -8.18 19.06 -17.68
C ASN A 335 -8.82 18.00 -18.55
N GLU A 336 -8.09 16.91 -18.79
CA GLU A 336 -8.56 15.82 -19.63
C GLU A 336 -8.20 14.47 -19.02
N THR A 337 -8.91 13.41 -19.39
CA THR A 337 -8.64 12.07 -18.87
C THR A 337 -7.90 11.26 -19.91
N TRP A 338 -6.64 10.95 -19.61
CA TRP A 338 -5.85 9.98 -20.36
C TRP A 338 -6.31 8.57 -19.99
N ARG A 339 -6.39 7.69 -20.98
CA ARG A 339 -6.91 6.32 -20.84
C ARG A 339 -6.05 5.34 -21.62
N ALA A 340 -5.82 4.18 -21.03
CA ALA A 340 -5.27 3.01 -21.68
C ALA A 340 -6.14 1.81 -21.40
N ASP A 341 -6.47 1.08 -22.45
CA ASP A 341 -7.27 -0.13 -22.40
C ASP A 341 -6.38 -1.35 -22.52
N PHE A 342 -6.69 -2.36 -21.72
CA PHE A 342 -5.99 -3.64 -21.75
C PHE A 342 -6.96 -4.73 -22.17
N ASP A 343 -6.52 -5.59 -23.07
CA ASP A 343 -7.26 -6.77 -23.48
C ASP A 343 -6.49 -8.03 -23.08
N GLY A 344 -7.20 -9.14 -22.87
CA GLY A 344 -6.58 -10.44 -22.57
C GLY A 344 -6.17 -10.58 -21.10
N GLU A 345 -6.71 -9.73 -20.25
CA GLU A 345 -6.65 -9.75 -18.81
C GLU A 345 -7.35 -10.98 -18.21
N PRO A 346 -6.91 -11.45 -17.03
CA PRO A 346 -7.58 -12.55 -16.36
C PRO A 346 -8.96 -12.12 -15.83
N PRO A 347 -9.86 -13.05 -15.45
CA PRO A 347 -11.21 -12.72 -14.93
C PRO A 347 -11.23 -11.82 -13.68
N GLU A 348 -10.10 -11.69 -13.00
CA GLU A 348 -9.89 -10.81 -11.85
C GLU A 348 -9.62 -9.34 -12.23
N GLY A 349 -9.40 -9.07 -13.53
CA GLY A 349 -8.94 -7.81 -14.10
C GLY A 349 -7.43 -7.61 -13.98
N ILE A 350 -6.95 -6.47 -14.48
CA ILE A 350 -5.54 -6.06 -14.49
C ILE A 350 -5.03 -5.76 -13.09
N TYR A 351 -3.82 -6.18 -12.76
CA TYR A 351 -3.16 -5.90 -11.48
C TYR A 351 -1.66 -5.76 -11.71
N GLY A 352 -0.95 -5.19 -10.73
CA GLY A 352 0.48 -4.87 -10.87
C GLY A 352 0.73 -3.38 -10.71
N SER A 353 1.90 -2.94 -11.16
CA SER A 353 2.30 -1.54 -11.12
C SER A 353 2.13 -0.89 -12.49
N PHE A 354 1.59 0.32 -12.51
CA PHE A 354 1.38 1.09 -13.73
C PHE A 354 2.00 2.47 -13.54
N THR A 355 2.98 2.81 -14.36
CA THR A 355 3.65 4.11 -14.36
C THR A 355 3.42 4.80 -15.70
N LEU A 356 2.67 5.90 -15.66
CA LEU A 356 2.42 6.75 -16.81
C LEU A 356 3.41 7.90 -16.83
N THR A 357 4.07 8.10 -17.98
CA THR A 357 4.89 9.29 -18.26
C THR A 357 4.37 9.95 -19.54
N LEU A 358 4.08 11.24 -19.47
CA LEU A 358 3.62 12.06 -20.59
C LEU A 358 4.60 13.20 -20.81
N ARG A 359 4.92 13.49 -22.08
CA ARG A 359 5.63 14.72 -22.46
C ARG A 359 4.73 15.59 -23.31
N LEU A 360 4.57 16.83 -22.87
CA LEU A 360 3.75 17.82 -23.54
C LEU A 360 4.61 18.98 -24.01
N GLU A 361 4.32 19.49 -25.20
CA GLU A 361 4.96 20.67 -25.77
C GLU A 361 4.03 21.88 -25.64
N TYR A 362 4.59 23.01 -25.22
CA TYR A 362 3.98 24.32 -25.33
C TYR A 362 4.63 25.04 -26.53
N PRO A 363 3.89 25.28 -27.64
CA PRO A 363 4.47 25.85 -28.86
C PRO A 363 5.19 27.18 -28.59
N GLY A 364 6.49 27.21 -28.85
CA GLY A 364 7.35 28.38 -28.65
C GLY A 364 7.89 28.58 -27.23
N TRP A 365 7.61 27.68 -26.28
CA TRP A 365 8.06 27.79 -24.89
C TRP A 365 8.93 26.62 -24.42
N GLY A 366 8.66 25.41 -24.90
CA GLY A 366 9.44 24.21 -24.57
C GLY A 366 8.55 23.03 -24.21
N THR A 367 9.15 22.01 -23.58
CA THR A 367 8.48 20.76 -23.23
C THR A 367 8.45 20.54 -21.72
N CYS A 368 7.38 19.90 -21.24
CA CYS A 368 7.21 19.48 -19.86
C CYS A 368 7.01 17.97 -19.80
N GLU A 369 7.67 17.31 -18.84
CA GLU A 369 7.49 15.89 -18.55
C GLU A 369 6.75 15.73 -17.23
N ILE A 370 5.68 14.94 -17.24
CA ILE A 370 4.88 14.63 -16.06
C ILE A 370 4.76 13.11 -15.91
N SER A 371 4.84 12.62 -14.69
CA SER A 371 4.72 11.19 -14.42
C SER A 371 3.90 10.88 -13.17
N ARG A 372 3.29 9.70 -13.13
CA ARG A 372 2.58 9.18 -11.97
C ARG A 372 2.51 7.67 -12.01
N SER A 373 2.55 7.04 -10.83
CA SER A 373 2.39 5.60 -10.68
C SER A 373 1.19 5.23 -9.82
N ILE A 374 0.66 4.04 -10.07
CA ILE A 374 -0.32 3.35 -9.22
C ILE A 374 0.05 1.89 -9.09
N TRP A 375 -0.44 1.25 -8.04
CA TRP A 375 -0.33 -0.19 -7.85
C TRP A 375 -1.67 -0.79 -7.47
N ARG A 376 -2.02 -1.91 -8.10
CA ARG A 376 -3.20 -2.71 -7.76
C ARG A 376 -2.76 -4.11 -7.37
N ALA A 377 -3.08 -4.50 -6.13
CA ALA A 377 -2.82 -5.83 -5.64
C ALA A 377 -3.54 -6.88 -6.49
N ARG A 378 -2.88 -8.00 -6.76
CA ARG A 378 -3.53 -9.18 -7.35
C ARG A 378 -4.70 -9.60 -6.46
N PRO A 379 -5.94 -9.72 -6.99
CA PRO A 379 -7.05 -10.26 -6.23
C PRO A 379 -6.73 -11.67 -5.73
N PRO A 380 -7.15 -12.05 -4.51
CA PRO A 380 -6.92 -13.40 -4.02
C PRO A 380 -7.62 -14.40 -4.93
N THR A 381 -6.86 -15.31 -5.55
CA THR A 381 -7.43 -16.41 -6.34
C THR A 381 -8.44 -17.15 -5.45
N PRO A 382 -9.70 -17.34 -5.88
CA PRO A 382 -10.68 -18.06 -5.08
C PRO A 382 -10.17 -19.49 -4.88
N THR A 383 -9.68 -19.79 -3.68
CA THR A 383 -9.37 -21.16 -3.28
C THR A 383 -10.65 -21.97 -3.43
N PRO A 384 -10.66 -23.08 -4.22
CA PRO A 384 -11.85 -23.91 -4.33
C PRO A 384 -12.21 -24.41 -2.93
N THR A 385 -13.26 -23.82 -2.38
CA THR A 385 -13.83 -24.28 -1.12
C THR A 385 -14.41 -25.65 -1.43
N ARG A 386 -13.86 -26.71 -0.85
CA ARG A 386 -14.42 -28.06 -1.01
C ARG A 386 -15.90 -27.98 -0.65
N THR A 387 -16.76 -28.14 -1.65
CA THR A 387 -18.20 -28.30 -1.46
C THR A 387 -18.40 -29.43 -0.47
N ALA A 388 -19.03 -29.14 0.66
CA ALA A 388 -19.39 -30.15 1.63
C ALA A 388 -20.36 -31.12 0.94
N THR A 389 -19.89 -32.33 0.62
CA THR A 389 -20.76 -33.41 0.19
C THR A 389 -21.67 -33.74 1.37
N TRP A 390 -22.97 -33.48 1.22
CA TRP A 390 -23.97 -33.88 2.21
C TRP A 390 -23.92 -35.40 2.38
N GLY A 391 -23.35 -35.84 3.51
CA GLY A 391 -23.53 -37.22 3.98
C GLY A 391 -24.98 -37.42 4.45
N PRO A 392 -25.52 -38.65 4.38
CA PRO A 392 -26.90 -38.92 4.77
C PRO A 392 -27.12 -38.54 6.25
N SER A 393 -28.18 -37.76 6.48
CA SER A 393 -28.61 -37.29 7.80
C SER A 393 -28.89 -38.48 8.74
N PRO A 394 -28.35 -38.50 9.97
CA PRO A 394 -28.62 -39.59 10.90
C PRO A 394 -30.07 -39.52 11.40
N THR A 395 -30.85 -40.55 11.09
CA THR A 395 -32.20 -40.78 11.62
C THR A 395 -32.16 -40.86 13.15
N ARG A 396 -32.96 -40.02 13.80
CA ARG A 396 -33.05 -39.89 15.27
C ARG A 396 -33.70 -41.14 15.88
N THR A 397 -32.91 -42.06 16.43
CA THR A 397 -33.41 -43.18 17.24
C THR A 397 -33.77 -42.68 18.64
N ARG A 398 -35.03 -42.88 19.09
CA ARG A 398 -35.46 -42.60 20.47
C ARG A 398 -34.82 -43.60 21.42
N THR A 399 -33.91 -43.13 22.28
CA THR A 399 -33.41 -43.90 23.42
C THR A 399 -34.36 -43.73 24.61
N LEU A 400 -34.98 -44.83 25.07
CA LEU A 400 -35.74 -44.88 26.32
C LEU A 400 -34.77 -44.84 27.51
N THR A 401 -35.02 -43.96 28.47
CA THR A 401 -34.22 -43.78 29.69
C THR A 401 -34.53 -44.86 30.74
N PRO A 402 -33.56 -45.66 31.23
CA PRO A 402 -33.75 -46.48 32.42
C PRO A 402 -33.40 -45.67 33.69
N ARG A 403 -34.23 -45.86 34.72
CA ARG A 403 -34.18 -45.25 36.07
C ARG A 403 -32.91 -45.66 36.85
N PRO A 404 -32.35 -44.80 37.74
CA PRO A 404 -31.13 -45.12 38.48
C PRO A 404 -31.38 -46.18 39.57
N SER A 405 -30.55 -47.23 39.59
CA SER A 405 -30.41 -48.15 40.72
C SER A 405 -29.14 -47.79 41.51
N ARG A 406 -29.32 -47.56 42.82
CA ARG A 406 -28.25 -47.30 43.78
C ARG A 406 -27.68 -48.63 44.29
N THR A 407 -26.46 -48.98 43.90
CA THR A 407 -25.63 -49.96 44.61
C THR A 407 -24.20 -49.43 44.68
N PRO A 408 -23.55 -49.37 45.86
CA PRO A 408 -22.21 -48.81 46.00
C PRO A 408 -21.16 -49.85 45.63
N THR A 409 -20.16 -49.46 44.82
CA THR A 409 -18.98 -50.31 44.56
C THR A 409 -17.72 -49.54 44.95
N ARG A 410 -16.93 -50.17 45.82
CA ARG A 410 -15.72 -49.65 46.49
C ARG A 410 -14.68 -49.12 45.51
N THR A 411 -14.09 -48.00 45.92
CA THR A 411 -12.88 -47.34 45.42
C THR A 411 -11.67 -48.27 45.37
N ALA A 412 -10.94 -48.26 44.25
CA ALA A 412 -9.53 -48.61 44.18
C ALA A 412 -8.78 -47.38 43.61
N THR A 413 -8.00 -46.72 44.47
CA THR A 413 -7.18 -45.56 44.15
C THR A 413 -5.89 -46.04 43.48
N TRP A 414 -5.63 -45.60 42.24
CA TRP A 414 -4.28 -45.65 41.64
C TRP A 414 -3.83 -44.22 41.31
N GLY A 415 -2.83 -43.77 42.07
CA GLY A 415 -2.07 -42.55 41.84
C GLY A 415 -0.94 -42.75 40.81
N PRO A 416 -0.05 -41.75 40.66
CA PRO A 416 0.30 -41.16 39.37
C PRO A 416 1.40 -41.89 38.62
N SER A 417 1.34 -41.86 37.29
CA SER A 417 2.45 -42.29 36.42
C SER A 417 3.17 -41.06 35.85
N PRO A 418 4.42 -40.78 36.25
CA PRO A 418 5.25 -39.74 35.64
C PRO A 418 6.01 -40.28 34.42
N THR A 419 5.97 -39.51 33.32
CA THR A 419 6.86 -39.67 32.17
C THR A 419 8.27 -39.24 32.55
N ARG A 420 9.26 -40.16 32.52
CA ARG A 420 10.66 -39.88 32.84
C ARG A 420 11.55 -39.87 31.59
N THR A 421 12.18 -38.72 31.40
CA THR A 421 13.31 -38.40 30.52
C THR A 421 14.50 -39.35 30.72
N LYS A 422 15.13 -39.82 29.63
CA LYS A 422 16.43 -40.52 29.68
C LYS A 422 17.57 -39.52 29.43
N THR A 423 18.29 -39.20 30.50
CA THR A 423 19.61 -38.56 30.48
C THR A 423 20.66 -39.65 30.58
N HIS A 424 21.65 -39.65 29.68
CA HIS A 424 22.83 -40.52 29.72
C HIS A 424 23.87 -39.87 30.63
N THR A 425 24.27 -40.53 31.72
CA THR A 425 25.42 -40.12 32.55
C THR A 425 26.23 -41.35 32.92
N ILE A 426 27.54 -41.24 32.69
CA ILE A 426 28.59 -42.24 32.90
C ILE A 426 28.92 -42.35 34.40
N GLY A 427 29.16 -43.56 34.90
CA GLY A 427 29.66 -43.84 36.27
C GLY A 427 30.17 -45.29 36.40
N PRO A 428 31.03 -45.58 37.39
CA PRO A 428 32.42 -45.98 37.13
C PRO A 428 32.70 -47.48 36.97
N THR A 429 33.75 -47.74 36.20
CA THR A 429 34.40 -49.01 35.86
C THR A 429 34.85 -49.79 37.09
N ARG A 430 34.46 -51.08 37.16
CA ARG A 430 35.00 -52.05 38.12
C ARG A 430 35.89 -53.05 37.40
N THR A 431 37.14 -53.06 37.85
CA THR A 431 38.28 -53.87 37.44
C THR A 431 37.99 -55.37 37.42
N ARG A 432 38.30 -56.04 36.30
CA ARG A 432 38.65 -57.46 36.28
C ARG A 432 39.88 -57.66 35.40
N THR A 433 40.93 -58.16 36.04
CA THR A 433 42.19 -58.63 35.48
C THR A 433 41.95 -59.70 34.40
N PRO A 434 42.73 -59.65 33.31
CA PRO A 434 43.20 -60.88 32.68
C PRO A 434 44.73 -60.93 32.63
N THR A 435 45.17 -62.16 32.78
CA THR A 435 46.52 -62.70 32.82
C THR A 435 47.23 -62.59 31.47
N ASP A 436 48.53 -62.30 31.57
CA ASP A 436 49.68 -62.83 30.82
C ASP A 436 49.77 -62.80 29.29
N GLU A 437 51.05 -62.59 28.90
CA GLU A 437 51.71 -62.81 27.62
C GLU A 437 51.43 -61.81 26.48
N ASP A 438 52.38 -61.36 25.66
CA ASP A 438 53.85 -61.35 25.66
C ASP A 438 54.21 -60.52 24.39
N VAL A 439 55.46 -60.07 24.31
CA VAL A 439 56.18 -59.78 23.04
C VAL A 439 55.92 -58.44 22.30
N THR A 440 56.73 -57.46 22.72
CA THR A 440 57.68 -56.65 21.93
C THR A 440 57.27 -55.64 20.85
N ASN A 441 58.01 -54.52 20.92
CA ASN A 441 58.72 -53.80 19.84
C ASN A 441 58.13 -52.49 19.28
N THR A 442 58.70 -51.40 19.83
CA THR A 442 59.32 -50.21 19.20
C THR A 442 58.52 -49.30 18.24
N PRO A 443 58.66 -47.96 18.40
CA PRO A 443 58.08 -46.96 17.52
C PRO A 443 59.09 -46.52 16.45
N GLU A 444 58.59 -46.18 15.26
CA GLU A 444 59.31 -45.30 14.32
C GLU A 444 58.42 -44.13 13.91
N CYS A 445 59.04 -42.96 13.97
CA CYS A 445 58.59 -41.68 13.43
C CYS A 445 58.75 -41.66 11.91
N LEU A 446 57.99 -40.80 11.22
CA LEU A 446 58.48 -39.68 10.38
C LEU A 446 57.52 -39.34 9.23
N ASP A 447 57.54 -38.06 8.90
CA ASP A 447 56.94 -37.36 7.78
C ASP A 447 56.91 -38.13 6.44
N CYS A 448 55.80 -37.97 5.72
CA CYS A 448 55.71 -37.80 4.26
C CYS A 448 54.41 -37.07 3.92
#